data_AF-A0A532D957-F1
#
_entry.id   AF-A0A532D957-F1
#
_cell.length_a   1.000
_cell.length_b   1.000
_cell.length_c   1.000
_cell.angle_alpha   90.00
_cell.angle_beta   90.00
_cell.angle_gamma   90.00
#
_symmetry.space_group_name_H-M   'P 1'
#
loop_
_entity.id
_entity.type
_entity.pdbx_description
1 polymer ?
#
loop_
_entity_poly.entity_id
_entity_poly.type
_entity_poly.pdbx_seq_one_letter_code
_entity_poly.pdbx_strand_id
1 'polypeptide(L)' 'MAQVLVRQLNDKVVDRLKKRAKEHGRSLQSEVKTILEEAVPDYEGAWKRIEGMRKRLGKSGRKFSDSADLIREGRDR' A
#
# COMPACT_ATOMS: atom_id res chain seq x y z
N MET A 1 10.43 -15.65 10.05
CA MET A 1 9.53 -15.08 11.07
C MET A 1 10.27 -13.96 11.77
N ALA A 2 9.75 -12.74 11.69
CA ALA A 2 10.26 -11.61 12.47
C ALA A 2 9.23 -11.29 13.56
N GLN A 3 9.69 -11.03 14.78
CA GLN A 3 8.84 -10.67 15.91
C GLN A 3 9.33 -9.35 16.48
N VAL A 4 8.38 -8.46 16.81
CA VAL A 4 8.65 -7.18 17.45
C VAL A 4 7.88 -7.12 18.76
N LEU A 5 8.58 -6.88 19.87
CA LEU A 5 7.99 -6.63 21.18
C LEU A 5 8.05 -5.14 21.47
N VAL A 6 6.89 -4.48 21.54
CA VAL A 6 6.78 -3.07 21.96
C VAL A 6 6.45 -3.06 23.45
N ARG A 7 7.41 -2.63 24.28
CA ARG A 7 7.24 -2.55 25.74
C ARG A 7 6.65 -1.19 26.13
N GLN A 8 5.92 -1.15 27.25
CA GLN A 8 5.36 0.07 27.83
C GLN A 8 4.49 0.90 26.86
N LEU A 9 3.74 0.22 25.99
CA LEU A 9 2.78 0.88 25.13
C LEU A 9 1.61 1.42 25.97
N ASN A 10 1.22 2.66 25.73
CA ASN A 10 0.11 3.28 26.44
C ASN A 10 -1.20 2.51 26.22
N ASP A 11 -1.89 2.13 27.29
CA ASP A 11 -3.13 1.34 27.25
C ASP A 11 -4.22 2.01 26.38
N LYS A 12 -4.29 3.34 26.39
CA LYS A 12 -5.23 4.09 25.53
C LYS A 12 -4.96 3.86 24.04
N VAL A 13 -3.70 3.66 23.66
CA VAL A 13 -3.32 3.35 22.28
C VAL A 13 -3.75 1.93 21.92
N VAL A 14 -3.55 0.98 22.84
CA VAL A 14 -3.99 -0.41 22.66
C VAL A 14 -5.50 -0.48 22.42
N ASP A 15 -6.29 0.26 23.19
CA ASP A 15 -7.75 0.25 23.05
C ASP A 15 -8.23 0.87 21.74
N ARG A 16 -7.59 1.96 21.30
CA ARG A 16 -7.86 2.54 19.97
C ARG A 16 -7.52 1.57 18.84
N LEU A 17 -6.41 0.84 18.96
CA LEU A 17 -6.02 -0.17 17.97
C LEU A 17 -7.00 -1.35 17.94
N LYS A 18 -7.48 -1.81 19.11
CA LYS A 18 -8.53 -2.84 19.18
C LYS A 18 -9.82 -2.39 18.51
N LYS A 19 -10.24 -1.15 18.73
CA LYS A 19 -11.44 -0.58 18.09
C LYS A 19 -11.28 -0.53 16.57
N ARG A 20 -10.16 0.00 16.08
CA ARG A 20 -9.83 0.08 14.66
C ARG A 20 -9.77 -1.30 14.00
N ALA A 21 -9.16 -2.28 14.66
CA ALA A 21 -9.11 -3.66 14.18
C ALA A 21 -10.51 -4.27 14.02
N LYS A 22 -11.43 -4.01 14.97
CA LYS A 22 -12.84 -4.43 14.86
C LYS A 22 -13.55 -3.76 13.70
N GLU A 23 -13.38 -2.45 13.53
CA GLU A 23 -13.97 -1.69 12.41
C GLU A 23 -13.50 -2.22 11.05
N HIS A 24 -12.24 -2.64 10.94
CA HIS A 24 -11.67 -3.21 9.72
C HIS A 24 -11.94 -4.72 9.55
N GLY A 25 -12.59 -5.38 10.52
CA GLY A 25 -12.83 -6.82 10.48
C GLY A 25 -11.54 -7.66 10.53
N ARG A 26 -10.47 -7.16 11.16
CA ARG A 26 -9.16 -7.81 11.24
C ARG A 26 -8.76 -8.07 12.69
N SER A 27 -7.82 -8.99 12.90
CA SER A 27 -7.21 -9.18 14.22
C SER A 27 -6.34 -7.98 14.60
N LEU A 28 -6.14 -7.75 15.90
CA LEU A 28 -5.26 -6.69 16.39
C LEU A 28 -3.83 -6.83 15.83
N GLN A 29 -3.33 -8.06 15.77
CA GLN A 29 -2.02 -8.35 15.18
C GLN A 29 -1.97 -7.95 13.70
N SER A 30 -2.99 -8.32 12.91
CA SER A 30 -3.04 -7.97 11.49
C SER A 30 -3.15 -6.46 11.26
N GLU A 31 -3.90 -5.76 12.10
CA GLU A 31 -4.00 -4.30 12.04
C GLU A 31 -2.65 -3.64 12.35
N VAL A 32 -1.98 -4.06 13.43
CA VAL A 32 -0.65 -3.53 13.80
C VAL A 32 0.38 -3.86 12.71
N LYS A 33 0.36 -5.08 12.17
CA LYS A 33 1.21 -5.47 11.05
C LYS A 33 1.00 -4.54 9.85
N THR A 34 -0.26 -4.30 9.47
CA THR A 34 -0.61 -3.43 8.34
C THR A 34 -0.09 -2.02 8.58
N ILE A 35 -0.31 -1.46 9.77
CA ILE A 35 0.17 -0.12 10.13
C ILE A 35 1.71 -0.03 10.03
N LEU A 36 2.44 -1.05 10.50
CA LEU A 36 3.90 -1.06 10.42
C LEU A 36 4.40 -1.17 8.97
N GLU A 37 3.75 -1.99 8.14
CA GLU A 37 4.08 -2.13 6.71
C GLU A 37 3.75 -0.86 5.93
N GLU A 38 2.65 -0.18 6.25
CA GLU A 38 2.27 1.10 5.65
C GLU A 38 3.16 2.26 6.12
N ALA A 39 3.62 2.24 7.37
CA ALA A 39 4.50 3.26 7.93
C ALA A 39 5.93 3.19 7.38
N VAL A 40 6.35 2.03 6.87
CA VAL A 40 7.67 1.83 6.25
C VAL A 40 7.48 1.40 4.79
N PRO A 41 7.01 2.33 3.93
CA PRO A 41 6.80 2.03 2.53
C PRO A 41 8.15 1.72 1.85
N ASP A 42 8.26 0.53 1.27
CA ASP A 42 9.39 0.15 0.43
C ASP A 42 9.26 0.80 -0.95
N TYR A 43 9.68 2.06 -1.06
CA TYR A 43 9.69 2.80 -2.30
C TYR A 43 10.59 2.14 -3.35
N GLU A 44 11.74 1.61 -2.97
CA GLU A 44 12.64 0.96 -3.92
C GLU A 44 12.05 -0.32 -4.51
N GLY A 45 11.45 -1.17 -3.67
CA GLY A 45 10.76 -2.38 -4.12
C GLY A 45 9.48 -2.07 -4.90
N ALA A 46 8.79 -0.97 -4.58
CA ALA A 46 7.67 -0.48 -5.39
C ALA A 46 8.15 -0.04 -6.80
N TRP A 47 9.23 0.74 -6.88
CA TRP A 47 9.82 1.17 -8.15
C TRP A 47 10.35 0.00 -8.97
N LYS A 48 11.03 -0.97 -8.35
CA LYS A 48 11.47 -2.21 -9.03
C LYS A 48 10.31 -3.02 -9.60
N ARG A 49 9.18 -3.09 -8.89
CA ARG A 49 7.94 -3.74 -9.39
C ARG A 49 7.36 -2.99 -10.59
N ILE A 50 7.30 -1.66 -10.54
CA ILE A 50 6.83 -0.82 -11.65
C ILE A 50 7.74 -0.97 -12.88
N GLU A 51 9.06 -0.93 -12.70
CA GLU A 51 10.02 -1.15 -13.79
C GLU A 51 9.89 -2.55 -14.39
N GLY A 52 9.74 -3.58 -13.56
CA GLY A 52 9.50 -4.95 -14.02
C GLY A 52 8.23 -5.05 -14.86
N MET A 53 7.15 -4.41 -14.42
CA MET A 53 5.89 -4.32 -15.18
C MET A 53 6.08 -3.58 -16.51
N ARG A 54 6.73 -2.41 -16.50
CA ARG A 54 7.04 -1.63 -17.72
C ARG A 54 7.85 -2.45 -18.72
N LYS A 55 8.88 -3.17 -18.27
CA LYS A 55 9.69 -4.06 -19.12
C LYS A 55 8.85 -5.18 -19.74
N ARG A 56 7.92 -5.78 -18.98
CA ARG A 56 7.00 -6.82 -19.50
C ARG A 56 6.02 -6.25 -20.52
N LEU A 57 5.45 -5.07 -20.25
CA LEU A 57 4.53 -4.39 -21.16
C LEU A 57 5.23 -3.92 -22.45
N GLY A 58 6.45 -3.39 -22.36
CA GLY A 58 7.26 -3.04 -23.53
C GLY A 58 7.61 -4.25 -24.39
N LYS A 59 7.86 -5.41 -23.77
CA LYS A 59 8.09 -6.68 -24.48
C LYS A 59 6.84 -7.29 -25.09
N SER A 60 5.65 -6.90 -24.65
CA SER A 60 4.36 -7.39 -25.18
C SER A 60 4.04 -6.82 -26.58
N GLY A 61 4.80 -5.84 -27.08
CA GLY A 61 4.59 -5.23 -28.39
C GLY A 61 3.32 -4.36 -28.52
N ARG A 62 2.51 -4.26 -27.45
CA ARG A 62 1.37 -3.35 -27.39
C ARG A 62 1.87 -1.91 -27.29
N LYS A 63 1.60 -1.12 -28.33
CA LYS A 63 1.69 0.34 -28.26
C LYS A 63 0.44 0.84 -27.52
N PHE A 64 0.64 1.34 -26.30
CA PHE A 64 -0.39 2.10 -25.61
C PHE A 64 -0.34 3.52 -26.16
N SER A 65 -1.48 4.05 -26.63
CA SER A 65 -1.58 5.47 -27.00
C SER A 65 -1.43 6.34 -25.76
N ASP A 66 -0.89 7.55 -25.94
CA ASP A 66 -0.83 8.51 -24.86
C ASP A 66 -2.25 8.79 -24.34
N SER A 67 -2.46 8.53 -23.05
CA SER A 67 -3.76 8.68 -22.40
C SER A 67 -4.07 10.14 -22.09
N ALA A 68 -3.11 11.05 -22.26
CA ALA A 68 -3.24 12.46 -21.93
C ALA A 68 -4.42 13.14 -22.64
N ASP A 69 -4.71 12.77 -23.90
CA ASP A 69 -5.83 13.35 -24.65
C ASP A 69 -7.19 12.89 -24.10
N LEU A 70 -7.32 11.62 -23.75
CA LEU A 70 -8.54 11.06 -23.13
C LEU A 70 -8.79 11.64 -21.73
N ILE A 71 -7.72 11.88 -20.97
CA ILE A 71 -7.81 12.51 -19.65
C ILE A 71 -8.22 13.98 -19.78
N ARG A 72 -7.70 14.70 -20.79
CA ARG A 72 -8.08 16.08 -21.07
C ARG A 72 -9.56 16.18 -21.46
N GLU A 73 -10.02 15.29 -22.34
CA GLU A 73 -11.43 15.21 -22.75
C GLU A 73 -12.39 14.91 -21.59
N GLY A 74 -11.96 14.11 -20.61
CA GLY A 74 -12.75 13.84 -19.40
C GLY A 74 -12.75 14.98 -18.37
N ARG A 75 -11.78 15.91 -18.45
CA ARG A 75 -11.65 17.07 -17.54
C ARG A 75 -12.40 18.30 -18.05
N ASP A 76 -12.57 18.40 -19.37
CA ASP A 76 -13.26 19.50 -20.05
C ASP A 76 -14.77 19.25 -20.26
N ARG A 77 -15.34 18.22 -19.59
CA ARG A 77 -16.79 17.93 -19.53
C ARG A 77 -17.42 18.36 -18.21
#